data_AF-A0A8E6RKJ5-F1
#
_entry.id   AF-A0A8E6RKJ5-F1
#
_cell.length_a   1.000
_cell.length_b   1.000
_cell.length_c   1.000
_cell.angle_alpha   90.00
_cell.angle_beta   90.00
_cell.angle_gamma   90.00
#
_symmetry.space_group_name_H-M   'P 1'
#
loop_
_entity.id
_entity.type
_entity.pdbx_description
1 polymer ?
#
loop_
_entity_poly.entity_id
_entity_poly.type
_entity_poly.pdbx_seq_one_letter_code
_entity_poly.pdbx_strand_id
1 'polypeptide(L)'
;MASGDITRYVITVTFHEDSLTEINELNNHLTRSGFLLTLTDNEGNVHELGTNTFGFVSAQSADEIKALVAGLAKSALDKDADITVTTWEAWSKNAQ
;
A
#
# COMPACT_ATOMS: atom_id res chain seq x y z
N MET A 1 -6.61 4.19 -24.24
CA MET A 1 -6.80 4.36 -22.79
C MET A 1 -7.53 3.11 -22.32
N ALA A 2 -6.87 2.22 -21.58
CA ALA A 2 -7.56 1.08 -21.00
C ALA A 2 -8.30 1.57 -19.77
N SER A 3 -9.63 1.67 -19.85
CA SER A 3 -10.49 1.81 -18.69
C SER A 3 -10.47 0.46 -17.96
N GLY A 4 -9.42 0.23 -17.17
CA GLY A 4 -9.35 -0.91 -16.26
C GLY A 4 -10.38 -0.75 -15.15
N ASP A 5 -10.98 -1.84 -14.71
CA ASP A 5 -11.88 -1.83 -13.56
C ASP A 5 -11.15 -1.27 -12.33
N ILE A 6 -11.79 -0.31 -11.64
CA ILE A 6 -11.22 0.29 -10.43
C ILE A 6 -11.16 -0.80 -9.34
N THR A 7 -9.96 -1.11 -8.88
CA THR A 7 -9.70 -2.15 -7.89
C THR A 7 -9.17 -1.53 -6.60
N ARG A 8 -9.55 -2.09 -5.44
CA ARG A 8 -8.98 -1.74 -4.14
C ARG A 8 -7.85 -2.70 -3.82
N TYR A 9 -6.64 -2.17 -3.73
CA TYR A 9 -5.45 -2.93 -3.40
C TYR A 9 -5.02 -2.68 -1.96
N VAL A 10 -4.43 -3.70 -1.36
CA VAL A 10 -3.67 -3.63 -0.12
C VAL A 10 -2.20 -3.92 -0.44
N ILE A 11 -1.35 -2.99 -0.04
CA ILE A 11 0.08 -2.98 -0.30
C ILE A 11 0.79 -3.15 1.03
N THR A 12 1.66 -4.15 1.14
CA THR A 12 2.54 -4.33 2.30
C THR A 12 3.98 -4.08 1.87
N VAL A 13 4.65 -3.19 2.59
CA VAL A 13 6.07 -2.85 2.40
C VAL A 13 6.88 -3.55 3.48
N THR A 14 7.78 -4.45 3.09
CA THR A 14 8.63 -5.20 4.02
C THR A 14 10.07 -4.78 3.85
N PHE A 15 10.69 -4.30 4.93
CA PHE A 15 12.07 -3.88 4.96
C PHE A 15 12.65 -4.09 6.36
N HIS A 16 13.98 -4.13 6.47
CA HIS A 16 14.64 -4.12 7.77
C HIS A 16 14.50 -2.72 8.37
N GLU A 17 13.76 -2.59 9.48
CA GLU A 17 13.55 -1.33 10.17
C GLU A 17 14.73 -1.05 11.12
N ASP A 18 15.52 -0.02 10.81
CA ASP A 18 16.63 0.44 11.65
C ASP A 18 16.14 1.48 12.66
N SER A 19 15.05 2.20 12.36
CA SER A 19 14.46 3.19 13.27
C SER A 19 12.98 3.50 12.97
N LEU A 20 12.27 4.05 13.97
CA LEU A 20 10.91 4.56 13.80
C LEU A 20 10.81 5.75 12.82
N THR A 21 11.92 6.45 12.57
CA THR A 21 11.98 7.53 11.58
C THR A 21 11.69 6.99 10.18
N GLU A 22 12.18 5.79 9.86
CA GLU A 22 11.99 5.18 8.54
C GLU A 22 10.52 4.84 8.28
N ILE A 23 9.83 4.32 9.29
CA ILE A 23 8.39 4.06 9.24
C ILE A 23 7.63 5.37 8.99
N ASN A 24 8.00 6.44 9.68
CA ASN A 24 7.38 7.76 9.51
C ASN A 24 7.62 8.34 8.10
N GLU A 25 8.85 8.25 7.58
CA GLU A 25 9.14 8.74 6.23
C GLU A 25 8.40 7.94 5.16
N LEU A 26 8.36 6.62 5.29
CA LEU A 26 7.57 5.75 4.42
C LEU A 26 6.09 6.16 4.43
N ASN A 27 5.48 6.27 5.62
CA ASN A 27 4.10 6.72 5.78
C ASN A 27 3.86 8.08 5.11
N ASN A 28 4.75 9.04 5.34
CA ASN A 28 4.63 10.38 4.76
C ASN A 28 4.74 10.36 3.23
N HIS A 29 5.63 9.56 2.65
CA HIS A 29 5.78 9.44 1.20
C HIS A 29 4.55 8.81 0.54
N LEU A 30 4.06 7.70 1.09
CA LEU A 30 2.92 6.99 0.50
C LEU A 30 1.62 7.77 0.68
N THR A 31 1.35 8.34 1.86
CA THR A 31 0.13 9.13 2.08
C THR A 31 0.08 10.39 1.22
N ARG A 32 1.21 11.08 1.02
CA ARG A 32 1.31 12.21 0.07
C ARG A 32 1.10 11.79 -1.39
N SER A 33 1.35 10.52 -1.70
CA SER A 33 1.13 9.93 -3.03
C SER A 33 -0.29 9.36 -3.21
N GLY A 34 -1.19 9.57 -2.25
CA GLY A 34 -2.60 9.16 -2.32
C GLY A 34 -2.88 7.75 -1.79
N PHE A 35 -1.91 7.11 -1.14
CA PHE A 35 -2.14 5.84 -0.44
C PHE A 35 -2.82 6.09 0.90
N LEU A 36 -3.64 5.13 1.33
CA LEU A 36 -4.51 5.24 2.50
C LEU A 36 -3.99 4.36 3.64
N LEU A 37 -4.18 4.80 4.88
CA LEU A 37 -3.89 3.97 6.07
C LEU A 37 -5.08 3.09 6.47
N THR A 38 -6.26 3.42 5.93
CA THR A 38 -7.51 2.70 6.16
C THR A 38 -8.19 2.37 4.84
N LEU A 39 -9.01 1.33 4.85
CA LEU A 39 -9.94 1.04 3.76
C LEU A 39 -11.35 0.89 4.29
N THR A 40 -12.30 1.39 3.52
CA THR A 40 -13.73 1.21 3.80
C THR A 40 -14.25 0.02 2.99
N ASP A 41 -14.90 -0.92 3.67
CA ASP A 41 -15.55 -2.05 2.99
C ASP A 41 -16.85 -1.62 2.29
N ASN A 42 -17.53 -2.58 1.65
CA ASN A 42 -18.78 -2.30 0.92
C ASN A 42 -19.97 -2.02 1.86
N GLU A 43 -19.86 -2.34 3.14
CA GLU A 43 -20.88 -2.09 4.17
C GLU A 43 -20.68 -0.73 4.86
N GLY A 44 -19.57 -0.05 4.56
CA GLY A 44 -19.21 1.25 5.12
C GLY A 44 -18.34 1.17 6.38
N ASN A 45 -17.88 -0.01 6.78
CA ASN A 45 -16.99 -0.14 7.94
C ASN A 45 -15.56 0.24 7.55
N VAL A 46 -14.90 1.01 8.42
CA VAL A 46 -13.51 1.42 8.26
C VAL A 46 -12.60 0.39 8.91
N HIS A 47 -11.58 -0.04 8.18
CA HIS A 47 -10.58 -1.00 8.63
C HIS A 47 -9.20 -0.34 8.63
N GLU A 48 -8.53 -0.38 9.79
CA GLU A 48 -7.12 -0.03 9.91
C GLU A 48 -6.26 -1.13 9.29
N LEU A 49 -5.28 -0.77 8.45
CA LEU A 49 -4.46 -1.74 7.72
C LEU A 49 -3.22 -2.21 8.48
N GLY A 50 -2.78 -1.44 9.46
CA GLY A 50 -1.61 -1.73 10.29
C GLY A 50 -0.30 -1.17 9.73
N THR A 51 0.80 -1.45 10.43
CA THR A 51 2.13 -0.92 10.11
C THR A 51 2.58 -1.34 8.72
N ASN A 52 3.18 -0.40 7.98
CA ASN A 52 3.70 -0.59 6.62
C ASN A 52 2.70 -1.18 5.62
N THR A 53 1.40 -1.05 5.90
CA THR A 53 0.34 -1.59 5.06
C THR A 53 -0.58 -0.45 4.64
N PHE A 54 -0.85 -0.37 3.34
CA PHE A 54 -1.50 0.78 2.73
C PHE A 54 -2.58 0.35 1.74
N GLY A 55 -3.67 1.12 1.68
CA GLY A 55 -4.73 0.99 0.71
C GLY A 55 -4.44 1.83 -0.52
N PHE A 56 -4.79 1.33 -1.70
CA PHE A 56 -4.74 2.12 -2.93
C PHE A 56 -5.87 1.74 -3.88
N VAL A 57 -6.62 2.74 -4.33
CA VAL A 57 -7.76 2.54 -5.23
C VAL A 57 -7.35 3.01 -6.61
N SER A 58 -7.19 2.08 -7.55
CA SER A 58 -6.64 2.38 -8.87
C SER A 58 -7.15 1.41 -9.93
N ALA A 59 -7.15 1.88 -11.18
CA ALA A 59 -7.34 1.05 -12.38
C ALA A 59 -6.02 0.45 -12.90
N GLN A 60 -4.88 0.82 -12.28
CA GLN A 60 -3.58 0.24 -12.59
C GLN A 60 -3.53 -1.24 -12.18
N SER A 61 -2.70 -2.00 -12.89
CA SER A 61 -2.38 -3.38 -12.54
C SER A 61 -1.55 -3.46 -11.26
N ALA A 62 -1.58 -4.63 -10.60
CA ALA A 62 -0.77 -4.88 -9.41
C ALA A 62 0.74 -4.68 -9.65
N ASP A 63 1.25 -5.01 -10.85
CA ASP A 63 2.65 -4.84 -11.21
C ASP A 63 3.03 -3.36 -11.37
N GLU A 64 2.16 -2.56 -11.99
CA GLU A 64 2.36 -1.10 -12.08
C GLU A 64 2.35 -0.44 -10.70
N ILE A 65 1.45 -0.87 -9.82
CA ILE A 65 1.40 -0.40 -8.43
C ILE A 65 2.65 -0.85 -7.67
N LYS A 66 3.09 -2.08 -7.85
CA LYS A 66 4.32 -2.60 -7.23
C LYS A 66 5.54 -1.77 -7.64
N ALA A 67 5.66 -1.45 -8.93
CA ALA A 67 6.74 -0.61 -9.44
C ALA A 67 6.69 0.83 -8.88
N LEU A 68 5.48 1.42 -8.81
CA LEU A 68 5.27 2.74 -8.20
C LEU A 68 5.70 2.76 -6.73
N VAL A 69 5.22 1.80 -5.94
CA VAL A 69 5.51 1.71 -4.50
C VAL A 69 6.99 1.45 -4.27
N ALA A 70 7.63 0.60 -5.07
CA ALA A 70 9.07 0.36 -4.97
C ALA A 70 9.88 1.65 -5.16
N GLY A 71 9.51 2.49 -6.14
CA GLY A 71 10.14 3.80 -6.35
C GLY A 71 9.93 4.77 -5.19
N LEU A 72 8.72 4.82 -4.64
CA LEU A 72 8.39 5.67 -3.49
C LEU A 72 9.12 5.21 -2.21
N ALA A 73 9.13 3.90 -1.94
CA ALA A 73 9.81 3.31 -0.80
C ALA A 73 11.33 3.54 -0.89
N LYS A 74 11.93 3.35 -2.08
CA LYS A 74 13.35 3.64 -2.31
C LYS A 74 13.67 5.10 -2.04
N SER A 75 12.81 6.03 -2.46
CA SER A 75 12.99 7.46 -2.20
C SER A 75 12.85 7.82 -0.71
N ALA A 76 12.00 7.12 0.04
CA ALA A 76 11.76 7.40 1.45
C ALA A 76 12.81 6.78 2.37
N LEU A 77 13.29 5.59 2.01
CA LEU A 77 14.13 4.74 2.88
C LEU A 77 15.60 4.70 2.45
N ASP A 78 15.94 5.17 1.25
CA ASP A 78 17.26 5.01 0.60
C ASP A 78 17.71 3.53 0.42
N LYS A 79 16.81 2.57 0.69
CA LYS A 79 17.02 1.12 0.54
C LYS A 79 15.89 0.46 -0.24
N ASP A 80 16.19 -0.72 -0.76
CA ASP A 80 15.21 -1.55 -1.44
C ASP A 80 14.30 -2.22 -0.41
N ALA A 81 13.01 -2.27 -0.71
CA ALA A 81 11.98 -2.90 0.11
C ALA A 81 11.26 -3.96 -0.71
N ASP A 82 10.87 -5.06 -0.06
CA ASP A 82 9.99 -6.03 -0.68
C ASP A 82 8.55 -5.52 -0.66
N ILE A 83 7.90 -5.54 -1.82
CA ILE A 83 6.56 -5.01 -2.01
C ILE A 83 5.62 -6.15 -2.39
N THR A 84 4.61 -6.37 -1.56
CA THR A 84 3.50 -7.26 -1.85
C THR A 84 2.26 -6.44 -2.16
N VAL A 85 1.60 -6.74 -3.29
CA VAL A 85 0.35 -6.10 -3.71
C VAL A 85 -0.72 -7.19 -3.81
N THR A 86 -1.81 -7.02 -3.07
CA THR A 86 -2.96 -7.93 -3.07
C THR A 86 -4.24 -7.13 -3.24
N THR A 87 -5.34 -7.78 -3.65
CA THR A 87 -6.65 -7.11 -3.61
C THR A 87 -7.19 -7.09 -2.18
N TRP A 88 -8.04 -6.12 -1.88
CA TRP A 88 -8.76 -6.03 -0.61
C TRP A 88 -9.47 -7.35 -0.24
N GLU A 89 -10.11 -8.02 -1.20
CA GLU A 89 -10.84 -9.27 -0.98
C GLU A 89 -9.91 -10.44 -0.63
N ALA A 90 -8.68 -10.43 -1.14
CA ALA A 90 -7.68 -11.45 -0.80
C ALA A 90 -7.03 -11.17 0.56
N TRP A 91 -6.76 -9.90 0.87
CA TRP A 91 -6.15 -9.50 2.13
C TRP A 91 -7.10 -9.68 3.32
N SER A 92 -8.35 -9.20 3.20
CA SER A 92 -9.34 -9.23 4.28
C SER A 92 -9.68 -10.64 4.77
N LYS A 93 -9.60 -11.65 3.91
CA LYS A 93 -9.78 -13.06 4.30
C LYS A 93 -8.66 -13.62 5.18
N ASN A 94 -7.46 -13.05 5.08
CA ASN A 94 -6.29 -13.49 5.84
C ASN A 94 -6.04 -12.64 7.09
N ALA A 95 -6.62 -11.44 7.15
CA ALA A 95 -6.50 -10.51 8.27
C ALA A 95 -7.47 -10.80 9.42
N GLN A 96 -8.36 -11.80 9.28
CA GLN A 96 -9.45 -12.12 10.20
C GLN A 96 -9.19 -13.37 11.04
#